data_AF-A0A963QV35-F1
#
_entry.id   AF-A0A963QV35-F1
#
_cell.length_a   1.000
_cell.length_b   1.000
_cell.length_c   1.000
_cell.angle_alpha   90.00
_cell.angle_beta   90.00
_cell.angle_gamma   90.00
#
_symmetry.space_group_name_H-M   'P 1'
#
loop_
_entity.id
_entity.type
_entity.pdbx_description
1 polymer ?
#
loop_
_entity_poly.entity_id
_entity_poly.type
_entity_poly.pdbx_seq_one_letter_code
_entity_poly.pdbx_strand_id
1 'polypeptide(L)'
;MRKVTSFKSFATASVAALALMAAGEVHAQAASGGVKVGGTLTQRTTVNGNVSVESGGFGGLGAKSTTNVGNIENIDVGGQAVQTTFVRRNLTNEGGTLEVGSIKNTKVGGQLRQTTTVLADVSHKSGGFLGLGKGGATEIGKINGADVGGSLTQTTTIRQSVSTEGGCTAIGLIGASDC
;
A
#
# COMPACT_ATOMS: atom_id res chain seq x y z
N MET A 1 54.07 50.74 -45.33
CA MET A 1 53.96 50.08 -44.00
C MET A 1 52.56 49.50 -43.81
N ARG A 2 52.38 48.18 -43.93
CA ARG A 2 51.72 47.28 -42.93
C ARG A 2 51.78 45.85 -43.48
N LYS A 3 52.28 44.94 -42.65
CA LYS A 3 52.62 43.54 -42.97
C LYS A 3 51.38 42.71 -43.33
N VAL A 4 51.52 41.91 -44.39
CA VAL A 4 50.71 40.71 -44.66
C VAL A 4 51.34 39.56 -43.87
N THR A 5 50.53 38.85 -43.07
CA THR A 5 50.90 37.52 -42.54
C THR A 5 49.72 36.57 -42.66
N SER A 6 50.00 35.53 -43.44
CA SER A 6 49.24 34.29 -43.71
C SER A 6 48.53 33.67 -42.50
N PHE A 7 47.31 33.17 -42.74
CA PHE A 7 46.73 32.08 -41.94
C PHE A 7 46.81 30.78 -42.75
N LYS A 8 47.35 29.74 -42.11
CA LYS A 8 47.57 28.39 -42.65
C LYS A 8 46.27 27.58 -42.67
N SER A 9 46.11 26.75 -43.70
CA SER A 9 45.10 25.68 -43.84
C SER A 9 45.17 24.64 -42.72
N PHE A 10 44.07 23.94 -42.40
CA PHE A 10 44.09 22.49 -42.19
C PHE A 10 42.70 21.86 -42.42
N ALA A 11 42.75 20.64 -42.93
CA ALA A 11 41.70 19.85 -43.54
C ALA A 11 40.57 19.42 -42.59
N THR A 12 39.37 19.28 -43.15
CA THR A 12 38.23 18.59 -42.55
C THR A 12 38.55 17.08 -42.47
N ALA A 13 39.00 16.63 -41.30
CA ALA A 13 39.17 15.21 -41.02
C ALA A 13 37.80 14.56 -40.77
N SER A 14 37.45 13.59 -41.60
CA SER A 14 36.38 12.63 -41.36
C SER A 14 36.68 11.82 -40.09
N VAL A 15 35.77 11.79 -39.13
CA VAL A 15 35.69 10.71 -38.14
C VAL A 15 34.29 10.13 -38.22
N ALA A 16 34.21 8.95 -38.82
CA ALA A 16 33.07 8.07 -38.69
C ALA A 16 32.92 7.70 -37.21
N ALA A 17 31.91 8.25 -36.55
CA ALA A 17 31.49 7.76 -35.24
C ALA A 17 30.60 6.53 -35.46
N LEU A 18 31.23 5.37 -35.40
CA LEU A 18 30.57 4.09 -35.21
C LEU A 18 29.92 4.10 -33.82
N ALA A 19 28.59 4.15 -33.75
CA ALA A 19 27.86 3.75 -32.55
C ALA A 19 27.02 2.52 -32.91
N LEU A 20 27.66 1.38 -32.66
CA LEU A 20 27.12 0.04 -32.56
C LEU A 20 25.68 0.07 -31.99
N MET A 21 24.70 -0.34 -32.80
CA MET A 21 23.38 -0.73 -32.29
C MET A 21 23.57 -2.02 -31.50
N ALA A 22 24.00 -1.90 -30.24
CA ALA A 22 23.77 -2.95 -29.28
C ALA A 22 22.26 -3.02 -29.08
N ALA A 23 21.66 -4.14 -29.48
CA ALA A 23 20.34 -4.53 -29.03
C ALA A 23 20.42 -4.72 -27.51
N GLY A 24 20.35 -3.62 -26.77
CA GLY A 24 20.15 -3.64 -25.35
C GLY A 24 18.74 -4.15 -25.13
N GLU A 25 18.63 -5.34 -24.55
CA GLU A 25 17.39 -5.76 -23.93
C GLU A 25 16.99 -4.65 -22.95
N VAL A 26 15.95 -3.90 -23.29
CA VAL A 26 15.34 -2.94 -22.37
C VAL A 26 14.64 -3.77 -21.31
N HIS A 27 15.39 -4.12 -20.27
CA HIS A 27 14.83 -4.57 -19.02
C HIS A 27 14.15 -3.37 -18.37
N ALA A 28 12.93 -3.05 -18.81
CA ALA A 28 12.05 -2.16 -18.09
C ALA A 28 11.54 -2.91 -16.85
N GLN A 29 12.36 -2.99 -15.81
CA GLN A 29 11.85 -3.26 -14.48
C GLN A 29 11.15 -1.97 -14.01
N ALA A 30 9.83 -2.03 -13.86
CA ALA A 30 9.12 -0.99 -13.13
C ALA A 30 9.67 -1.01 -11.69
N ALA A 31 10.54 -0.05 -11.37
CA ALA A 31 10.87 0.21 -9.98
C ALA A 31 9.54 0.57 -9.29
N SER A 32 9.18 -0.17 -8.25
CA SER A 32 8.07 0.19 -7.36
C SER A 32 8.46 1.46 -6.60
N GLY A 33 8.36 2.61 -7.27
CA GLY A 33 8.51 3.91 -6.64
C GLY A 33 7.28 4.18 -5.80
N GLY A 34 7.43 4.21 -4.48
CA GLY A 34 6.39 4.69 -3.59
C GLY A 34 5.88 6.07 -4.02
N VAL A 35 4.61 6.37 -3.74
CA VAL A 35 4.01 7.66 -4.10
C VAL A 35 4.64 8.74 -3.21
N LYS A 36 5.08 9.86 -3.79
CA LYS A 36 5.58 11.02 -3.04
C LYS A 36 4.60 12.19 -3.12
N VAL A 37 4.17 12.68 -1.98
CA VAL A 37 3.25 13.82 -1.84
C VAL A 37 3.99 14.94 -1.12
N GLY A 38 4.34 16.02 -1.82
CA GLY A 38 5.13 17.11 -1.21
C GLY A 38 4.42 17.90 -0.10
N GLY A 39 3.09 17.83 -0.05
CA GLY A 39 2.24 18.54 0.92
C GLY A 39 1.35 17.60 1.72
N THR A 40 0.04 17.82 1.66
CA THR A 40 -0.95 17.02 2.40
C THR A 40 -1.54 15.91 1.54
N LEU A 41 -1.53 14.68 2.05
CA LEU A 41 -2.32 13.56 1.51
C LEU A 41 -3.65 13.49 2.25
N THR A 42 -4.77 13.55 1.52
CA THR A 42 -6.10 13.27 2.07
C THR A 42 -6.74 12.14 1.28
N GLN A 43 -7.05 11.04 1.95
CA GLN A 43 -7.77 9.91 1.37
C GLN A 43 -9.07 9.69 2.15
N ARG A 44 -10.18 9.64 1.42
CA ARG A 44 -11.48 9.25 1.97
C ARG A 44 -12.02 8.05 1.21
N THR A 45 -12.21 6.96 1.92
CA THR A 45 -12.82 5.74 1.40
C THR A 45 -14.17 5.53 2.06
N THR A 46 -15.21 5.27 1.27
CA THR A 46 -16.54 4.93 1.78
C THR A 46 -17.07 3.72 1.05
N VAL A 47 -17.35 2.65 1.78
CA VAL A 47 -17.98 1.44 1.25
C VAL A 47 -19.42 1.38 1.73
N ASN A 48 -20.34 1.45 0.78
CA ASN A 48 -21.78 1.39 1.04
C ASN A 48 -22.35 -0.03 0.93
N GLY A 49 -21.55 -1.01 0.49
CA GLY A 49 -21.91 -2.41 0.36
C GLY A 49 -21.30 -3.29 1.45
N ASN A 50 -21.58 -4.59 1.39
CA ASN A 50 -20.85 -5.58 2.18
C ASN A 50 -19.45 -5.74 1.58
N VAL A 51 -18.45 -5.99 2.42
CA VAL A 51 -17.13 -6.45 1.97
C VAL A 51 -17.00 -7.90 2.42
N SER A 52 -16.91 -8.81 1.45
CA SER A 52 -16.69 -10.23 1.71
C SER A 52 -15.33 -10.62 1.13
N VAL A 53 -14.56 -11.38 1.90
CA VAL A 53 -13.35 -12.04 1.44
C VAL A 53 -13.56 -13.53 1.59
N GLU A 54 -13.53 -14.25 0.48
CA GLU A 54 -13.64 -15.70 0.46
C GLU A 54 -12.34 -16.28 -0.06
N SER A 55 -11.74 -17.21 0.69
CA SER A 55 -10.64 -18.02 0.15
C SER A 55 -11.22 -19.18 -0.67
N GLY A 56 -11.10 -19.10 -2.00
CA GLY A 56 -11.55 -20.17 -2.88
C GLY A 56 -10.58 -21.34 -2.86
N GLY A 57 -10.95 -22.46 -2.22
CA GLY A 57 -10.21 -23.71 -2.35
C GLY A 57 -10.74 -24.84 -1.48
N PHE A 58 -11.38 -25.83 -2.12
CA PHE A 58 -11.59 -27.14 -1.49
C PHE A 58 -10.21 -27.77 -1.18
N GLY A 59 -9.97 -28.15 0.07
CA GLY A 59 -8.79 -28.96 0.45
C GLY A 59 -7.52 -28.19 0.85
N GLY A 60 -7.60 -26.91 1.22
CA GLY A 60 -6.45 -26.19 1.80
C GLY A 60 -5.37 -25.75 0.80
N LEU A 61 -5.64 -25.86 -0.49
CA LEU A 61 -4.77 -25.44 -1.60
C LEU A 61 -5.29 -24.18 -2.34
N GLY A 62 -6.28 -23.49 -1.76
CA GLY A 62 -6.83 -22.27 -2.32
C GLY A 62 -5.87 -21.10 -2.28
N ALA A 63 -5.88 -20.26 -3.31
CA ALA A 63 -5.16 -18.99 -3.28
C ALA A 63 -5.71 -18.12 -2.13
N LYS A 64 -4.81 -17.60 -1.29
CA LYS A 64 -5.19 -16.67 -0.22
C LYS A 64 -5.69 -15.37 -0.87
N SER A 65 -6.98 -15.10 -0.74
CA SER A 65 -7.59 -13.84 -1.19
C SER A 65 -7.23 -12.71 -0.24
N THR A 66 -6.75 -11.58 -0.77
CA THR A 66 -6.50 -10.36 0.02
C THR A 66 -7.39 -9.24 -0.48
N THR A 67 -8.15 -8.60 0.41
CA THR A 67 -8.95 -7.41 0.10
C THR A 67 -8.49 -6.25 0.97
N ASN A 68 -8.12 -5.15 0.32
CA ASN A 68 -7.67 -3.91 0.97
C ASN A 68 -8.69 -2.80 0.72
N VAL A 69 -9.20 -2.18 1.77
CA VAL A 69 -10.23 -1.14 1.68
C VAL A 69 -9.67 0.17 2.23
N GLY A 70 -9.31 1.08 1.32
CA GLY A 70 -8.88 2.42 1.73
C GLY A 70 -7.55 2.42 2.47
N ASN A 71 -6.65 1.52 2.12
CA ASN A 71 -5.31 1.47 2.69
C ASN A 71 -4.41 2.57 2.09
N ILE A 72 -3.42 3.01 2.87
CA ILE A 72 -2.29 3.82 2.43
C ILE A 72 -1.04 2.99 2.64
N GLU A 73 -0.27 2.75 1.58
CA GLU A 73 0.91 1.90 1.65
C GLU A 73 2.04 2.45 0.78
N ASN A 74 3.27 2.40 1.31
CA ASN A 74 4.49 2.81 0.60
C ASN A 74 4.39 4.24 0.04
N ILE A 75 3.96 5.20 0.89
CA ILE A 75 3.83 6.61 0.53
C ILE A 75 4.75 7.48 1.39
N ASP A 76 5.42 8.45 0.77
CA ASP A 76 6.11 9.54 1.46
C ASP A 76 5.28 10.82 1.37
N VAL A 77 4.90 11.40 2.50
CA VAL A 77 4.14 12.65 2.60
C VAL A 77 4.99 13.71 3.29
N GLY A 78 5.32 14.81 2.62
CA GLY A 78 6.13 15.89 3.18
C GLY A 78 5.44 16.69 4.28
N GLY A 79 4.10 16.77 4.23
CA GLY A 79 3.27 17.47 5.21
C GLY A 79 2.41 16.52 6.04
N GLN A 80 1.09 16.65 5.94
CA GLN A 80 0.13 15.91 6.75
C GLN A 80 -0.51 14.76 5.96
N ALA A 81 -0.78 13.64 6.63
CA ALA A 81 -1.57 12.54 6.07
C ALA A 81 -2.88 12.41 6.84
N VAL A 82 -4.00 12.48 6.13
CA VAL A 82 -5.34 12.29 6.69
C VAL A 82 -6.03 11.15 5.93
N GLN A 83 -6.22 10.02 6.60
CA GLN A 83 -6.94 8.87 6.08
C GLN A 83 -8.27 8.74 6.80
N THR A 84 -9.33 8.55 6.04
CA THR A 84 -10.65 8.26 6.61
C THR A 84 -11.33 7.14 5.84
N THR A 85 -11.60 6.03 6.52
CA THR A 85 -12.26 4.86 5.94
C THR A 85 -13.56 4.58 6.67
N PHE A 86 -14.66 4.60 5.92
CA PHE A 86 -16.00 4.28 6.43
C PHE A 86 -16.54 3.04 5.73
N VAL A 87 -16.87 2.00 6.49
CA VAL A 87 -17.61 0.84 6.00
C VAL A 87 -19.00 0.85 6.62
N ARG A 88 -20.03 0.90 5.79
CA ARG A 88 -21.42 1.04 6.26
C ARG A 88 -22.15 -0.28 6.51
N ARG A 89 -21.67 -1.37 5.92
CA ARG A 89 -22.28 -2.71 6.08
C ARG A 89 -21.25 -3.74 6.51
N ASN A 90 -21.67 -5.00 6.52
CA ASN A 90 -20.94 -6.11 7.11
C ASN A 90 -19.57 -6.31 6.45
N LEU A 91 -18.59 -6.60 7.31
CA LEU A 91 -17.30 -7.13 6.92
C LEU A 91 -17.30 -8.63 7.20
N THR A 92 -17.16 -9.44 6.15
CA THR A 92 -17.07 -10.90 6.27
C THR A 92 -15.73 -11.36 5.72
N ASN A 93 -15.00 -12.16 6.49
CA ASN A 93 -13.77 -12.79 6.06
C ASN A 93 -13.84 -14.30 6.32
N GLU A 94 -13.89 -15.08 5.26
CA GLU A 94 -13.96 -16.53 5.26
C GLU A 94 -12.66 -17.13 4.72
N GLY A 95 -11.57 -16.97 5.50
CA GLY A 95 -10.28 -17.61 5.23
C GLY A 95 -9.26 -16.80 4.42
N GLY A 96 -9.54 -15.55 4.07
CA GLY A 96 -8.60 -14.64 3.38
C GLY A 96 -7.99 -13.56 4.29
N THR A 97 -7.25 -12.61 3.73
CA THR A 97 -6.84 -11.40 4.46
C THR A 97 -7.76 -10.23 4.09
N LEU A 98 -8.37 -9.61 5.10
CA LEU A 98 -9.20 -8.42 4.95
C LEU A 98 -8.54 -7.27 5.71
N GLU A 99 -8.12 -6.24 4.99
CA GLU A 99 -7.52 -5.04 5.59
C GLU A 99 -8.39 -3.83 5.30
N VAL A 100 -8.74 -3.07 6.33
CA VAL A 100 -9.64 -1.92 6.20
C VAL A 100 -9.02 -0.71 6.84
N GLY A 101 -8.73 0.30 6.03
CA GLY A 101 -8.16 1.56 6.46
C GLY A 101 -6.80 1.36 7.10
N SER A 102 -5.97 0.44 6.61
CA SER A 102 -4.64 0.21 7.16
C SER A 102 -3.63 1.21 6.59
N ILE A 103 -2.59 1.53 7.35
CA ILE A 103 -1.45 2.34 6.92
C ILE A 103 -0.18 1.51 7.06
N LYS A 104 0.58 1.38 5.97
CA LYS A 104 1.77 0.54 5.92
C LYS A 104 2.95 1.28 5.32
N ASN A 105 4.14 1.16 5.93
CA ASN A 105 5.40 1.63 5.35
C ASN A 105 5.31 3.07 4.80
N THR A 106 4.69 3.96 5.56
CA THR A 106 4.35 5.32 5.11
C THR A 106 5.10 6.33 5.94
N LYS A 107 5.80 7.25 5.29
CA LYS A 107 6.50 8.36 5.96
C LYS A 107 5.64 9.62 5.88
N VAL A 108 5.53 10.34 6.98
CA VAL A 108 4.77 11.59 7.09
C VAL A 108 5.62 12.63 7.81
N GLY A 109 6.01 13.70 7.13
CA GLY A 109 6.86 14.75 7.70
C GLY A 109 6.20 15.55 8.83
N GLY A 110 4.86 15.58 8.86
CA GLY A 110 4.05 16.25 9.88
C GLY A 110 3.12 15.28 10.61
N GLN A 111 1.82 15.59 10.57
CA GLN A 111 0.79 14.90 11.35
C GLN A 111 0.18 13.73 10.57
N LEU A 112 -0.01 12.58 11.22
CA LEU A 112 -0.79 11.48 10.67
C LEU A 112 -2.10 11.33 11.46
N ARG A 113 -3.23 11.48 10.76
CA ARG A 113 -4.56 11.24 11.32
C ARG A 113 -5.24 10.11 10.56
N GLN A 114 -5.47 9.01 11.25
CA GLN A 114 -6.21 7.86 10.75
C GLN A 114 -7.56 7.76 11.45
N THR A 115 -8.63 7.63 10.68
CA THR A 115 -9.97 7.36 11.21
C THR A 115 -10.60 6.21 10.43
N THR A 116 -10.83 5.09 11.09
CA THR A 116 -11.50 3.92 10.51
C THR A 116 -12.78 3.65 11.29
N THR A 117 -13.91 3.59 10.59
CA THR A 117 -15.20 3.34 11.21
C THR A 117 -15.96 2.26 10.45
N VAL A 118 -16.36 1.22 11.18
CA VAL A 118 -17.23 0.15 10.70
C VAL A 118 -18.56 0.26 11.43
N LEU A 119 -19.64 0.50 10.67
CA LEU A 119 -20.97 0.75 11.21
C LEU A 119 -21.79 -0.53 11.44
N ALA A 120 -21.25 -1.70 11.09
CA ALA A 120 -21.95 -2.98 11.08
C ALA A 120 -21.08 -4.10 11.67
N ASP A 121 -21.56 -5.34 11.62
CA ASP A 121 -20.86 -6.51 12.15
C ASP A 121 -19.56 -6.81 11.37
N VAL A 122 -18.56 -7.26 12.12
CA VAL A 122 -17.31 -7.82 11.61
C VAL A 122 -17.30 -9.30 11.94
N SER A 123 -17.32 -10.15 10.92
CA SER A 123 -17.28 -11.60 11.05
C SER A 123 -16.03 -12.14 10.38
N HIS A 124 -15.18 -12.79 11.17
CA HIS A 124 -14.05 -13.55 10.66
C HIS A 124 -14.26 -15.02 11.00
N LYS A 125 -14.23 -15.87 9.99
CA LYS A 125 -14.31 -17.31 10.12
C LYS A 125 -13.19 -17.96 9.30
N SER A 126 -12.17 -18.52 9.94
CA SER A 126 -11.16 -19.29 9.22
C SER A 126 -11.61 -20.75 9.08
N GLY A 127 -12.23 -21.09 7.94
CA GLY A 127 -12.71 -22.43 7.64
C GLY A 127 -11.63 -23.34 7.02
N GLY A 128 -10.58 -23.67 7.77
CA GLY A 128 -9.64 -24.71 7.33
C GLY A 128 -10.23 -26.10 7.53
N PHE A 129 -10.63 -26.80 6.46
CA PHE A 129 -10.88 -28.25 6.53
C PHE A 129 -9.60 -28.90 7.09
N LEU A 130 -9.71 -29.55 8.26
CA LEU A 130 -8.62 -30.21 9.03
C LEU A 130 -7.68 -29.31 9.85
N GLY A 131 -7.93 -28.00 10.00
CA GLY A 131 -7.08 -27.14 10.83
C GLY A 131 -5.66 -26.91 10.27
N LEU A 132 -5.42 -27.25 9.00
CA LEU A 132 -4.12 -27.13 8.33
C LEU A 132 -3.96 -25.84 7.51
N GLY A 133 -5.01 -25.05 7.35
CA GLY A 133 -4.94 -23.73 6.71
C GLY A 133 -4.51 -22.69 7.73
N LYS A 134 -3.37 -22.01 7.51
CA LYS A 134 -3.06 -20.75 8.22
C LYS A 134 -4.24 -19.81 7.98
N GLY A 135 -5.00 -19.56 9.04
CA GLY A 135 -6.19 -18.72 8.97
C GLY A 135 -5.87 -17.37 8.36
N GLY A 136 -6.87 -16.82 7.67
CA GLY A 136 -6.88 -15.43 7.27
C GLY A 136 -6.59 -14.45 8.40
N ALA A 137 -6.41 -13.18 8.06
CA ALA A 137 -6.30 -12.09 9.03
C ALA A 137 -7.31 -10.99 8.71
N THR A 138 -8.02 -10.48 9.71
CA THR A 138 -8.88 -9.31 9.56
C THR A 138 -8.23 -8.15 10.32
N GLU A 139 -7.73 -7.15 9.59
CA GLU A 139 -7.01 -6.01 10.15
C GLU A 139 -7.78 -4.72 9.88
N ILE A 140 -8.26 -4.06 10.93
CA ILE A 140 -9.08 -2.84 10.81
C ILE A 140 -8.35 -1.69 11.47
N GLY A 141 -8.03 -0.66 10.68
CA GLY A 141 -7.31 0.51 11.14
C GLY A 141 -5.93 0.17 11.69
N LYS A 142 -5.20 -0.78 11.09
CA LYS A 142 -3.84 -1.11 11.53
C LYS A 142 -2.86 -0.06 11.00
N ILE A 143 -1.87 0.31 11.80
CA ILE A 143 -0.72 1.12 11.36
C ILE A 143 0.55 0.30 11.59
N ASN A 144 1.26 -0.04 10.52
CA ASN A 144 2.51 -0.79 10.59
C ASN A 144 3.63 -0.09 9.81
N GLY A 145 4.78 0.13 10.43
CA GLY A 145 5.92 0.75 9.77
C GLY A 145 5.69 2.20 9.32
N ALA A 146 4.83 2.96 10.00
CA ALA A 146 4.67 4.38 9.73
C ALA A 146 5.74 5.21 10.45
N ASP A 147 6.41 6.11 9.73
CA ASP A 147 7.38 7.08 10.26
C ASP A 147 6.73 8.47 10.26
N VAL A 148 6.38 9.00 11.44
CA VAL A 148 5.62 10.26 11.58
C VAL A 148 6.49 11.28 12.31
N GLY A 149 6.85 12.36 11.62
CA GLY A 149 7.69 13.44 12.17
C GLY A 149 6.99 14.34 13.19
N GLY A 150 5.65 14.31 13.22
CA GLY A 150 4.81 15.00 14.20
C GLY A 150 4.08 14.04 15.13
N SER A 151 2.77 14.25 15.31
CA SER A 151 1.91 13.38 16.11
C SER A 151 1.11 12.40 15.24
N LEU A 152 0.83 11.24 15.81
CA LEU A 152 -0.05 10.24 15.26
C LEU A 152 -1.35 10.22 16.08
N THR A 153 -2.48 10.44 15.42
CA THR A 153 -3.82 10.21 15.99
C THR A 153 -4.51 9.10 15.23
N GLN A 154 -4.86 8.03 15.95
CA GLN A 154 -5.62 6.91 15.42
C GLN A 154 -6.97 6.84 16.12
N THR A 155 -8.02 6.66 15.33
CA THR A 155 -9.36 6.39 15.86
C THR A 155 -9.96 5.25 15.06
N THR A 156 -10.15 4.11 15.72
CA THR A 156 -10.84 2.96 15.14
C THR A 156 -12.13 2.71 15.90
N THR A 157 -13.26 2.65 15.19
CA THR A 157 -14.57 2.44 15.79
C THR A 157 -15.28 1.30 15.08
N ILE A 158 -15.76 0.32 15.85
CA ILE A 158 -16.68 -0.71 15.39
C ILE A 158 -17.97 -0.53 16.19
N ARG A 159 -19.08 -0.31 15.50
CA ARG A 159 -20.36 0.05 16.15
C ARG A 159 -21.21 -1.15 16.56
N GLN A 160 -20.97 -2.31 15.96
CA GLN A 160 -21.72 -3.53 16.25
C GLN A 160 -20.77 -4.62 16.74
N SER A 161 -20.99 -5.88 16.38
CA SER A 161 -20.27 -7.01 16.94
C SER A 161 -18.99 -7.30 16.17
N VAL A 162 -18.02 -7.88 16.88
CA VAL A 162 -16.85 -8.54 16.28
C VAL A 162 -16.93 -10.01 16.66
N SER A 163 -17.05 -10.88 15.66
CA SER A 163 -16.95 -12.33 15.82
C SER A 163 -15.69 -12.84 15.14
N THR A 164 -14.93 -13.71 15.81
CA THR A 164 -13.74 -14.35 15.26
C THR A 164 -13.77 -15.84 15.61
N GLU A 165 -13.99 -16.67 14.60
CA GLU A 165 -14.01 -18.13 14.67
C GLU A 165 -12.78 -18.68 13.94
N GLY A 166 -11.68 -18.84 14.67
CA GLY A 166 -10.37 -19.18 14.10
C GLY A 166 -9.72 -18.01 13.34
N GLY A 167 -8.40 -18.09 13.13
CA GLY A 167 -7.62 -17.00 12.52
C GLY A 167 -7.35 -15.84 13.50
N CYS A 168 -7.01 -14.68 12.95
CA CYS A 168 -6.65 -13.49 13.74
C CYS A 168 -7.44 -12.24 13.33
N THR A 169 -7.91 -11.46 14.30
CA THR A 169 -8.57 -10.17 14.07
C THR A 169 -7.87 -9.09 14.88
N ALA A 170 -7.30 -8.10 14.21
CA ALA A 170 -6.61 -6.95 14.81
C ALA A 170 -7.39 -5.66 14.52
N ILE A 171 -7.66 -4.86 15.57
CA ILE A 171 -8.47 -3.65 15.47
C ILE A 171 -7.70 -2.50 16.13
N GLY A 172 -7.43 -1.43 15.40
CA GLY A 172 -6.79 -0.22 15.92
C GLY A 172 -5.40 -0.47 16.50
N LEU A 173 -4.63 -1.36 15.87
CA LEU A 173 -3.27 -1.68 16.33
C LEU A 173 -2.24 -0.70 15.70
N ILE A 174 -1.26 -0.30 16.49
CA ILE A 174 -0.05 0.40 16.04
C ILE A 174 1.14 -0.54 16.27
N GLY A 175 1.89 -0.84 15.22
CA GLY A 175 3.03 -1.76 15.23
C GLY A 175 2.74 -3.10 14.55
N ALA A 176 3.67 -4.04 14.75
CA ALA A 176 3.52 -5.41 14.26
C ALA A 176 2.43 -6.16 15.05
N SER A 177 1.70 -7.03 14.35
CA SER A 177 0.84 -8.05 14.97
C SER A 177 1.35 -9.42 14.57
N ASP A 178 1.16 -10.40 15.45
CA ASP A 178 1.33 -11.82 15.11
C ASP A 178 0.04 -12.46 14.55
N CYS A 179 -0.91 -11.62 14.11
CA CYS A 179 -1.78 -11.98 12.98
C CYS A 179 -0.90 -12.14 11.72
#